data_AF-A0A4U9WCR5-F1
#
_entry.id   AF-A0A4U9WCR5-F1
#
_cell.length_a   1.000
_cell.length_b   1.000
_cell.length_c   1.000
_cell.angle_alpha   90.00
_cell.angle_beta   90.00
_cell.angle_gamma   90.00
#
_symmetry.space_group_name_H-M   'P 1'
#
loop_
_entity.id
_entity.type
_entity.pdbx_description
1 polymer ?
#
loop_
_entity_poly.entity_id
_entity_poly.type
_entity_poly.pdbx_seq_one_letter_code
_entity_poly.pdbx_strand_id
1 'polypeptide(L)'
;MARILNKQGQELQAQTLISPLMQVGASPDSLYAAALFASERNDWLNVSTLMARIPQGRQNSSMRALAATASANQQRASAESYLRQGNTASAAVILRQLAQKPPTEPAALGELAKDLMTVGDTSTAVQLVRDNMRLGVKGNAGDYAAQIAVLNQAGLSQEADAWLNNPALRARSSTREIGQLRNASVINEADKLRFAGAIQCRV
;
A
#
# COMPACT_ATOMS: atom_id res chain seq x y z
N MET A 1 -12.03 -11.27 -25.55
CA MET A 1 -11.18 -10.59 -26.56
C MET A 1 -11.60 -9.15 -26.84
N ALA A 2 -12.89 -8.87 -27.10
CA ALA A 2 -13.41 -7.52 -27.36
C ALA A 2 -13.13 -6.48 -26.25
N ARG A 3 -13.13 -6.86 -24.97
CA ARG A 3 -12.81 -5.92 -23.86
C ARG A 3 -11.35 -5.46 -23.85
N ILE A 4 -10.40 -6.31 -24.25
CA ILE A 4 -8.97 -5.95 -24.31
C ILE A 4 -8.72 -5.02 -25.51
N LEU A 5 -9.32 -5.33 -26.66
CA LEU A 5 -9.24 -4.49 -27.86
C LEU A 5 -9.90 -3.12 -27.66
N ASN A 6 -11.04 -3.06 -26.95
CA ASN A 6 -11.69 -1.78 -26.63
C ASN A 6 -10.83 -0.93 -25.67
N LYS A 7 -10.18 -1.57 -24.69
CA LYS A 7 -9.24 -0.90 -23.79
C LYS A 7 -8.01 -0.37 -24.54
N GLN A 8 -7.44 -1.18 -25.43
CA GLN A 8 -6.31 -0.78 -26.28
C GLN A 8 -6.66 0.36 -27.25
N GLY A 9 -7.87 0.35 -27.83
CA GLY A 9 -8.36 1.43 -28.70
C GLY A 9 -8.53 2.76 -27.96
N GLN A 10 -9.03 2.71 -26.72
CA GLN A 10 -9.14 3.89 -25.85
C GLN A 10 -7.77 4.39 -25.40
N GLU A 11 -6.82 3.49 -25.12
CA GLU A 11 -5.44 3.84 -24.77
C GLU A 11 -4.70 4.52 -25.93
N LEU A 12 -4.89 4.05 -27.16
CA LEU A 12 -4.32 4.66 -28.37
C LEU A 12 -4.94 6.04 -28.63
N GLN A 13 -6.27 6.17 -28.52
CA GLN A 13 -6.96 7.46 -28.67
C GLN A 13 -6.52 8.48 -27.61
N ALA A 14 -6.39 8.08 -26.35
CA ALA A 14 -5.93 8.97 -25.30
C ALA A 14 -4.46 9.38 -25.49
N GLN A 15 -3.59 8.46 -25.95
CA GLN A 15 -2.21 8.78 -26.30
C GLN A 15 -2.12 9.80 -27.43
N THR A 16 -2.96 9.71 -28.47
CA THR A 16 -2.99 10.71 -29.54
C THR A 16 -3.44 12.09 -29.06
N LEU A 17 -4.36 12.17 -28.09
CA LEU A 17 -4.82 13.44 -27.52
C LEU A 17 -3.78 14.09 -26.60
N ILE A 18 -2.96 13.29 -25.90
CA ILE A 18 -2.01 13.77 -24.89
C ILE A 18 -0.61 14.01 -25.47
N SER A 19 -0.25 13.35 -26.57
CA SER A 19 1.03 13.54 -27.27
C SER A 19 1.41 15.02 -27.50
N PRO A 20 0.52 15.92 -27.97
CA PRO A 20 0.87 17.34 -28.12
C PRO A 20 1.09 18.07 -26.78
N LEU A 21 0.42 17.63 -25.69
CA LEU A 21 0.59 18.20 -24.34
C LEU A 21 1.93 17.85 -23.71
N MET A 22 2.64 16.86 -24.25
CA MET A 22 3.93 16.38 -23.77
C MET A 22 5.13 16.93 -24.57
N GLN A 23 4.91 17.77 -25.59
CA GLN A 23 5.98 18.29 -26.44
C GLN A 23 6.91 19.27 -25.71
N VAL A 24 8.10 19.50 -26.26
CA VAL A 24 9.05 20.51 -25.76
C VAL A 24 8.39 21.88 -25.88
N GLY A 25 8.29 22.63 -24.78
CA GLY A 25 7.59 23.92 -24.72
C GLY A 25 6.13 23.85 -24.25
N ALA A 26 5.62 22.67 -23.87
CA ALA A 26 4.30 22.54 -23.27
C ALA A 26 4.12 23.41 -22.02
N SER A 27 2.92 23.97 -21.85
CA SER A 27 2.60 24.79 -20.68
C SER A 27 2.59 23.94 -19.39
N PRO A 28 2.85 24.54 -18.21
CA PRO A 28 2.71 23.84 -16.93
C PRO A 28 1.36 23.13 -16.76
N ASP A 29 0.27 23.73 -17.22
CA ASP A 29 -1.08 23.15 -17.14
C ASP A 29 -1.26 21.96 -18.08
N SER A 30 -0.70 22.01 -19.28
CA SER A 30 -0.69 20.89 -20.23
C SER A 30 0.09 19.69 -19.67
N LEU A 31 1.26 19.95 -19.07
CA LEU A 31 2.08 18.92 -18.41
C LEU A 31 1.35 18.33 -17.19
N TYR A 32 0.66 19.17 -16.41
CA TYR A 32 -0.13 18.72 -15.26
C TYR A 32 -1.34 17.88 -15.68
N ALA A 33 -2.06 18.25 -16.74
CA ALA A 33 -3.17 17.45 -17.27
C ALA A 33 -2.69 16.08 -17.78
N ALA A 34 -1.55 16.03 -18.49
CA ALA A 34 -0.93 14.78 -18.91
C ALA A 34 -0.50 13.93 -17.71
N ALA A 35 0.02 14.57 -16.65
CA ALA A 35 0.42 13.88 -15.42
C ALA A 35 -0.81 13.32 -14.67
N LEU A 36 -1.92 14.05 -14.61
CA LEU A 36 -3.16 13.55 -14.02
C LEU A 36 -3.66 12.30 -14.77
N PHE A 37 -3.67 12.33 -16.10
CA PHE A 37 -4.05 11.16 -16.89
C PHE A 37 -3.13 9.94 -16.65
N ALA A 38 -1.82 10.16 -16.54
CA ALA A 38 -0.89 9.09 -16.17
C ALA A 38 -1.20 8.54 -14.76
N SER A 39 -1.59 9.40 -13.81
CA SER A 39 -1.93 8.99 -12.45
C SER A 39 -3.20 8.14 -12.38
N GLU A 40 -4.20 8.41 -13.22
CA GLU A 40 -5.43 7.58 -13.33
C GLU A 40 -5.13 6.15 -13.77
N ARG A 41 -4.02 5.97 -14.48
CA ARG A 41 -3.53 4.66 -14.96
C ARG A 41 -2.48 4.04 -14.03
N ASN A 42 -2.20 4.66 -12.88
CA ASN A 42 -1.14 4.28 -11.94
C ASN A 42 0.28 4.29 -12.57
N ASP A 43 0.51 5.07 -13.63
CA ASP A 43 1.82 5.22 -14.28
C ASP A 43 2.65 6.31 -13.57
N TRP A 44 2.99 6.04 -12.30
CA TRP A 44 3.65 7.00 -11.40
C TRP A 44 5.04 7.43 -11.86
N LEU A 45 5.71 6.60 -12.67
CA LEU A 45 6.98 6.97 -13.30
C LEU A 45 6.78 8.10 -14.30
N ASN A 46 5.79 7.97 -15.18
CA ASN A 46 5.47 8.99 -16.17
C ASN A 46 4.94 10.28 -15.51
N VAL A 47 4.11 10.16 -14.46
CA VAL A 47 3.70 11.31 -13.62
C VAL A 47 4.93 12.07 -13.14
N SER A 48 5.92 11.37 -12.58
CA SER A 48 7.13 12.00 -12.04
C SER A 48 7.96 12.70 -13.13
N THR A 49 8.13 12.06 -14.29
CA THR A 49 8.83 12.63 -15.45
C THR A 49 8.15 13.89 -15.97
N LEU A 50 6.81 13.90 -16.05
CA LEU A 50 6.03 15.06 -16.47
C LEU A 50 6.11 16.21 -15.47
N MET A 51 5.96 15.91 -14.18
CA MET A 51 6.02 16.90 -13.11
C MET A 51 7.40 17.52 -12.95
N ALA A 52 8.48 16.75 -13.19
CA ALA A 52 9.86 17.23 -13.13
C ALA A 52 10.17 18.30 -14.20
N ARG A 53 9.38 18.36 -15.29
CA ARG A 53 9.50 19.37 -16.33
C ARG A 53 8.84 20.71 -15.97
N ILE A 54 8.02 20.74 -14.92
CA ILE A 54 7.40 21.97 -14.42
C ILE A 54 8.34 22.60 -13.37
N PRO A 55 8.90 23.81 -13.62
CA PRO A 55 9.77 24.47 -12.65
C PRO A 55 9.08 24.65 -11.30
N GLN A 56 9.78 24.42 -10.18
CA GLN A 56 9.16 24.45 -8.86
C GLN A 56 8.45 25.78 -8.53
N GLY A 57 9.02 26.91 -8.95
CA GLY A 57 8.39 28.24 -8.77
C GLY A 57 7.08 28.44 -9.54
N ARG A 58 6.74 27.55 -10.48
CA ARG A 58 5.48 27.55 -11.23
C ARG A 58 4.51 26.47 -10.76
N GLN A 59 4.87 25.66 -9.76
CA GLN A 59 3.98 24.62 -9.25
C GLN A 59 2.99 25.19 -8.23
N ASN A 60 1.70 24.98 -8.45
CA ASN A 60 0.67 25.25 -7.46
C ASN A 60 0.60 24.14 -6.39
N SER A 61 -0.34 24.25 -5.44
CA SER A 61 -0.53 23.24 -4.39
C SER A 61 -0.92 21.87 -4.92
N SER A 62 -1.83 21.80 -5.90
CA SER A 62 -2.30 20.54 -6.49
C SER A 62 -1.19 19.82 -7.26
N MET A 63 -0.38 20.56 -8.02
CA MET A 63 0.81 20.06 -8.69
C MET A 63 1.79 19.45 -7.69
N ARG A 64 2.11 20.15 -6.59
CA ARG A 64 3.00 19.64 -5.55
C ARG A 64 2.43 18.39 -4.85
N ALA A 65 1.12 18.36 -4.62
CA ALA A 65 0.45 17.19 -4.05
C ALA A 65 0.56 15.97 -4.99
N LEU A 66 0.33 16.15 -6.29
CA LEU A 66 0.48 15.08 -7.28
C LEU A 66 1.93 14.57 -7.36
N ALA A 67 2.90 15.48 -7.37
CA ALA A 67 4.32 15.11 -7.37
C ALA A 67 4.71 14.33 -6.10
N ALA A 68 4.21 14.73 -4.93
CA ALA A 68 4.43 14.01 -3.68
C ALA A 68 3.83 12.60 -3.71
N THR A 69 2.61 12.45 -4.25
CA THR A 69 1.98 11.15 -4.45
C THR A 69 2.77 10.26 -5.39
N ALA A 70 3.26 10.80 -6.51
CA ALA A 70 4.08 10.06 -7.46
C ALA A 70 5.40 9.59 -6.82
N SER A 71 6.07 10.46 -6.07
CA SER A 71 7.29 10.12 -5.33
C SER A 71 7.05 9.01 -4.30
N ALA A 72 5.98 9.06 -3.53
CA ALA A 72 5.63 8.01 -2.57
C ALA A 72 5.36 6.66 -3.25
N ASN A 73 4.72 6.66 -4.43
CA ASN A 73 4.53 5.43 -5.23
C ASN A 73 5.85 4.88 -5.76
N GLN A 74 6.77 5.73 -6.22
CA GLN A 74 8.09 5.29 -6.66
C GLN A 74 8.93 4.73 -5.52
N GLN A 75 8.84 5.32 -4.33
CA GLN A 75 9.46 4.79 -3.12
C GLN A 75 8.93 3.38 -2.82
N ARG A 76 7.61 3.17 -2.84
CA ARG A 76 7.01 1.82 -2.67
C ARG A 76 7.56 0.82 -3.68
N ALA A 77 7.52 1.15 -4.98
CA ALA A 77 8.02 0.27 -6.02
C ALA A 77 9.52 -0.08 -5.84
N SER A 78 10.31 0.87 -5.34
CA SER A 78 11.72 0.65 -5.01
C SER A 78 11.89 -0.28 -3.82
N ALA A 79 11.12 -0.08 -2.75
CA ALA A 79 11.11 -0.96 -1.58
C ALA A 79 10.73 -2.40 -1.96
N GLU A 80 9.66 -2.57 -2.74
CA GLU A 80 9.22 -3.87 -3.27
C GLU A 80 10.30 -4.54 -4.14
N SER A 81 11.01 -3.77 -4.95
CA SER A 81 12.14 -4.26 -5.73
C SER A 81 13.26 -4.77 -4.82
N TYR A 82 13.62 -4.03 -3.78
CA TYR A 82 14.62 -4.46 -2.80
C TYR A 82 14.18 -5.71 -2.03
N LEU A 83 12.90 -5.79 -1.63
CA LEU A 83 12.34 -6.97 -0.98
C LEU A 83 12.44 -8.21 -1.87
N ARG A 84 12.09 -8.11 -3.16
CA ARG A 84 12.22 -9.22 -4.13
C ARG A 84 13.66 -9.67 -4.34
N GLN A 85 14.62 -8.76 -4.18
CA GLN A 85 16.05 -9.05 -4.25
C GLN A 85 16.62 -9.58 -2.93
N GLY A 86 15.81 -9.68 -1.87
CA GLY A 86 16.27 -10.05 -0.53
C GLY A 86 17.06 -8.96 0.18
N ASN A 87 17.13 -7.74 -0.37
CA ASN A 87 17.81 -6.60 0.26
C ASN A 87 16.87 -5.91 1.24
N THR A 88 16.66 -6.54 2.40
CA THR A 88 15.77 -6.03 3.45
C THR A 88 16.28 -4.74 4.09
N ALA A 89 17.60 -4.53 4.14
CA ALA A 89 18.20 -3.32 4.70
C ALA A 89 17.83 -2.05 3.90
N SER A 90 17.98 -2.10 2.57
CA SER A 90 17.59 -0.97 1.70
C SER A 90 16.07 -0.76 1.69
N ALA A 91 15.30 -1.85 1.70
CA ALA A 91 13.84 -1.77 1.81
C ALA A 91 13.41 -1.09 3.13
N ALA A 92 14.05 -1.44 4.25
CA ALA A 92 13.71 -0.90 5.57
C ALA A 92 13.83 0.63 5.63
N VAL A 93 14.87 1.20 5.01
CA VAL A 93 15.05 2.66 4.96
C VAL A 93 13.83 3.34 4.33
N ILE A 94 13.39 2.82 3.18
CA ILE A 94 12.26 3.39 2.44
C ILE A 94 10.94 3.16 3.17
N LEU A 95 10.71 1.95 3.68
CA LEU A 95 9.46 1.61 4.38
C LEU A 95 9.28 2.46 5.64
N ARG A 96 10.34 2.73 6.39
CA ARG A 96 10.30 3.65 7.55
C ARG A 96 9.99 5.09 7.13
N GLN A 97 10.48 5.54 5.98
CA GLN A 97 10.13 6.86 5.47
C GLN A 97 8.64 6.93 5.10
N LEU A 98 8.12 5.90 4.44
CA LEU A 98 6.69 5.81 4.12
C LEU A 98 5.81 5.73 5.38
N ALA A 99 6.31 5.11 6.45
CA ALA A 99 5.63 5.04 7.74
C ALA A 99 5.45 6.40 8.44
N GLN A 100 6.23 7.43 8.09
CA GLN A 100 6.07 8.78 8.66
C GLN A 100 4.76 9.46 8.24
N LYS A 101 4.26 9.10 7.05
CA LYS A 101 2.96 9.57 6.54
C LYS A 101 2.20 8.36 5.99
N PRO A 102 1.67 7.53 6.89
CA PRO A 102 1.12 6.24 6.51
C PRO A 102 -0.21 6.41 5.74
N PRO A 103 -0.58 5.44 4.89
CA PRO A 103 -1.90 5.42 4.26
C PRO A 103 -3.01 5.39 5.33
N THR A 104 -4.11 6.09 5.09
CA THR A 104 -5.28 6.02 6.00
C THR A 104 -6.21 4.85 5.68
N GLU A 105 -6.15 4.34 4.45
CA GLU A 105 -6.94 3.22 3.98
C GLU A 105 -6.44 1.91 4.63
N PRO A 106 -7.33 1.12 5.26
CA PRO A 106 -6.91 -0.03 6.04
C PRO A 106 -6.07 -1.07 5.28
N ALA A 107 -6.45 -1.38 4.04
CA ALA A 107 -5.74 -2.36 3.22
C ALA A 107 -4.32 -1.90 2.89
N ALA A 108 -4.18 -0.66 2.41
CA ALA A 108 -2.88 -0.08 2.04
C ALA A 108 -1.95 0.07 3.26
N LEU A 109 -2.50 0.44 4.42
CA LEU A 109 -1.72 0.49 5.66
C LEU A 109 -1.29 -0.91 6.12
N GLY A 110 -2.17 -1.90 5.97
CA GLY A 110 -1.87 -3.30 6.29
C GLY A 110 -0.72 -3.86 5.48
N GLU A 111 -0.67 -3.59 4.17
CA GLU A 111 0.45 -3.99 3.31
C GLU A 111 1.77 -3.32 3.75
N LEU A 112 1.76 -2.00 4.01
CA LEU A 112 2.94 -1.31 4.53
C LEU A 112 3.43 -1.90 5.86
N ALA A 113 2.52 -2.21 6.79
CA ALA A 113 2.85 -2.82 8.06
C ALA A 113 3.43 -4.24 7.89
N LYS A 114 2.91 -5.02 6.96
CA LYS A 114 3.43 -6.36 6.63
C LYS A 114 4.84 -6.30 6.01
N ASP A 115 5.09 -5.33 5.14
CA ASP A 115 6.41 -5.10 4.56
C ASP A 115 7.41 -4.69 5.65
N LEU A 116 7.00 -3.84 6.60
CA LEU A 116 7.79 -3.50 7.77
C LEU A 116 8.13 -4.73 8.61
N MET A 117 7.17 -5.64 8.83
CA MET A 117 7.46 -6.92 9.50
C MET A 117 8.45 -7.78 8.72
N THR A 118 8.36 -7.80 7.39
CA THR A 118 9.25 -8.57 6.51
C THR A 118 10.71 -8.11 6.64
N VAL A 119 10.93 -6.81 6.86
CA VAL A 119 12.26 -6.25 7.12
C VAL A 119 12.67 -6.26 8.60
N GLY A 120 11.88 -6.90 9.47
CA GLY A 120 12.16 -7.03 10.90
C GLY A 120 11.73 -5.83 11.77
N ASP A 121 11.01 -4.85 11.20
CA ASP A 121 10.52 -3.67 11.92
C ASP A 121 9.11 -3.90 12.49
N THR A 122 8.98 -4.89 13.37
CA THR A 122 7.70 -5.26 13.99
C THR A 122 7.12 -4.13 14.86
N SER A 123 7.98 -3.35 15.54
CA SER A 123 7.52 -2.26 16.41
C SER A 123 6.77 -1.19 15.63
N THR A 124 7.34 -0.74 14.51
CA THR A 124 6.70 0.29 13.67
C THR A 124 5.43 -0.25 13.02
N ALA A 125 5.46 -1.52 12.55
CA ALA A 125 4.29 -2.18 11.97
C ALA A 125 3.09 -2.22 12.93
N VAL A 126 3.29 -2.68 14.16
CA VAL A 126 2.24 -2.75 15.18
C VAL A 126 1.72 -1.36 15.55
N GLN A 127 2.61 -0.37 15.67
CA GLN A 127 2.20 0.99 15.98
C GLN A 127 1.29 1.57 14.89
N LEU A 128 1.65 1.40 13.61
CA LEU A 128 0.81 1.84 12.49
C LEU A 128 -0.57 1.20 12.51
N VAL A 129 -0.65 -0.11 12.76
CA VAL A 129 -1.92 -0.82 12.85
C VAL A 129 -2.80 -0.27 13.98
N ARG A 130 -2.23 -0.12 15.18
CA ARG A 130 -2.97 0.44 16.33
C ARG A 130 -3.46 1.85 16.06
N ASP A 131 -2.62 2.69 15.45
CA ASP A 131 -3.00 4.06 15.12
C ASP A 131 -4.09 4.10 14.05
N ASN A 132 -4.07 3.22 13.05
CA ASN A 132 -5.15 3.10 12.08
C ASN A 132 -6.47 2.65 12.72
N MET A 133 -6.43 1.62 13.57
CA MET A 133 -7.60 1.11 14.28
C MET A 133 -8.23 2.16 15.22
N ARG A 134 -7.41 3.04 15.81
CA ARG A 134 -7.89 4.19 16.61
C ARG A 134 -8.67 5.22 15.79
N LEU A 135 -8.45 5.30 14.47
CA LEU A 135 -9.25 6.15 13.57
C LEU A 135 -10.66 5.59 13.32
N GLY A 136 -10.97 4.41 13.87
CA GLY A 136 -12.24 3.73 13.71
C GLY A 136 -12.31 2.87 12.44
N VAL A 137 -13.43 2.16 12.31
CA VAL A 137 -13.66 1.22 11.21
C VAL A 137 -13.99 1.98 9.92
N LYS A 138 -13.12 1.87 8.92
CA LYS A 138 -13.28 2.51 7.60
C LYS A 138 -13.60 1.53 6.47
N GLY A 139 -13.30 0.25 6.64
CA GLY A 139 -13.51 -0.81 5.66
C GLY A 139 -14.26 -2.02 6.22
N ASN A 140 -14.31 -3.09 5.44
CA ASN A 140 -14.78 -4.41 5.87
C ASN A 140 -13.61 -5.24 6.44
N ALA A 141 -13.90 -6.45 6.91
CA ALA A 141 -12.91 -7.34 7.50
C ALA A 141 -11.76 -7.69 6.53
N GLY A 142 -12.05 -7.85 5.24
CA GLY A 142 -11.04 -8.07 4.21
C GLY A 142 -10.02 -6.94 4.13
N ASP A 143 -10.46 -5.69 4.24
CA ASP A 143 -9.56 -4.52 4.24
C ASP A 143 -8.62 -4.49 5.45
N TYR A 144 -9.00 -5.11 6.56
CA TYR A 144 -8.16 -5.22 7.76
C TYR A 144 -7.35 -6.53 7.84
N ALA A 145 -7.47 -7.42 6.85
CA ALA A 145 -6.85 -8.76 6.90
C ALA A 145 -5.34 -8.72 7.16
N ALA A 146 -4.61 -7.86 6.44
CA ALA A 146 -3.16 -7.71 6.60
C ALA A 146 -2.80 -7.11 7.98
N GLN A 147 -3.59 -6.16 8.49
CA GLN A 147 -3.36 -5.60 9.83
C GLN A 147 -3.59 -6.65 10.94
N ILE A 148 -4.61 -7.48 10.79
CA ILE A 148 -4.89 -8.59 11.70
C ILE A 148 -3.75 -9.61 11.67
N ALA A 149 -3.24 -9.92 10.47
CA ALA A 149 -2.07 -10.79 10.32
C ALA A 149 -0.83 -10.21 11.03
N VAL A 150 -0.59 -8.90 10.93
CA VAL A 150 0.49 -8.21 11.64
C VAL A 150 0.36 -8.37 13.16
N LEU A 151 -0.83 -8.13 13.72
CA LEU A 151 -1.07 -8.31 15.16
C LEU A 151 -0.82 -9.76 15.58
N ASN A 152 -1.37 -10.74 14.86
CA ASN A 152 -1.15 -12.15 15.15
C ASN A 152 0.31 -12.55 15.04
N GLN A 153 1.02 -12.08 14.00
CA GLN A 153 2.43 -12.38 13.80
C GLN A 153 3.30 -11.76 14.91
N ALA A 154 2.90 -10.62 15.47
CA ALA A 154 3.51 -10.00 16.65
C ALA A 154 3.10 -10.66 17.99
N GLY A 155 2.23 -11.67 17.99
CA GLY A 155 1.74 -12.33 19.21
C GLY A 155 0.61 -11.59 19.93
N LEU A 156 0.01 -10.60 19.27
CA LEU A 156 -1.08 -9.77 19.79
C LEU A 156 -2.46 -10.32 19.36
N SER A 157 -2.64 -11.63 19.46
CA SER A 157 -3.87 -12.33 19.02
C SER A 157 -5.12 -11.82 19.74
N GLN A 158 -5.00 -11.44 21.02
CA GLN A 158 -6.12 -10.85 21.78
C GLN A 158 -6.57 -9.50 21.19
N GLU A 159 -5.65 -8.67 20.68
CA GLU A 159 -6.00 -7.42 20.01
C GLU A 159 -6.65 -7.68 18.65
N ALA A 160 -6.12 -8.65 17.90
CA ALA A 160 -6.71 -9.09 16.64
C ALA A 160 -8.15 -9.60 16.84
N ASP A 161 -8.39 -10.42 17.87
CA ASP A 161 -9.71 -10.94 18.20
C ASP A 161 -10.67 -9.84 18.68
N ALA A 162 -10.19 -8.91 19.51
CA ALA A 162 -10.96 -7.75 19.93
C ALA A 162 -11.40 -6.92 18.71
N TRP A 163 -10.51 -6.73 17.73
CA TRP A 163 -10.83 -6.03 16.49
C TRP A 163 -11.88 -6.77 15.65
N LEU A 164 -11.72 -8.09 15.47
CA LEU A 164 -12.69 -8.93 14.75
C LEU A 164 -14.07 -8.99 15.43
N ASN A 165 -14.14 -8.75 16.73
CA ASN A 165 -15.39 -8.67 17.49
C ASN A 165 -16.00 -7.26 17.53
N ASN A 166 -15.32 -6.25 16.99
CA ASN A 166 -15.81 -4.88 16.95
C ASN A 166 -17.18 -4.80 16.23
N PRO A 167 -18.25 -4.29 16.88
CA PRO A 167 -19.58 -4.22 16.28
C PRO A 167 -19.62 -3.45 14.95
N ALA A 168 -18.85 -2.36 14.84
CA ALA A 168 -18.79 -1.56 13.62
C ALA A 168 -18.13 -2.31 12.46
N LEU A 169 -17.13 -3.15 12.74
CA LEU A 169 -16.48 -4.00 11.73
C LEU A 169 -17.43 -5.12 11.30
N ARG A 170 -18.09 -5.78 12.27
CA ARG A 170 -19.05 -6.84 12.01
C ARG A 170 -20.26 -6.36 11.19
N ALA A 171 -20.72 -5.13 11.43
CA ALA A 171 -21.81 -4.53 10.65
C ALA A 171 -21.43 -4.29 9.17
N ARG A 172 -20.14 -4.12 8.87
CA ARG A 172 -19.61 -3.86 7.52
C ARG A 172 -19.06 -5.09 6.82
N SER A 173 -19.11 -6.26 7.46
CA SER A 173 -18.44 -7.47 6.99
C SER A 173 -19.40 -8.65 6.97
N SER A 174 -19.21 -9.57 6.02
CA SER A 174 -19.94 -10.83 6.02
C SER A 174 -19.41 -11.78 7.10
N THR A 175 -20.28 -12.65 7.60
CA THR A 175 -19.89 -13.73 8.52
C THR A 175 -18.80 -14.63 7.93
N ARG A 176 -18.81 -14.82 6.60
CA ARG A 176 -17.80 -15.61 5.88
C ARG A 176 -16.42 -14.96 5.97
N GLU A 177 -16.31 -13.65 5.73
CA GLU A 177 -15.03 -12.92 5.80
C GLU A 177 -14.44 -12.98 7.22
N ILE A 178 -15.26 -12.73 8.24
CA ILE A 178 -14.82 -12.82 9.64
C ILE A 178 -14.35 -14.25 9.97
N GLY A 179 -15.09 -15.27 9.55
CA GLY A 179 -14.73 -16.67 9.76
C GLY A 179 -13.40 -17.05 9.08
N GLN A 180 -13.18 -16.57 7.86
CA GLN A 180 -11.92 -16.81 7.13
C GLN A 180 -10.71 -16.22 7.86
N LEU A 181 -10.83 -15.01 8.41
CA LEU A 181 -9.72 -14.37 9.13
C LEU A 181 -9.42 -15.05 10.47
N ARG A 182 -10.44 -15.52 11.19
CA ARG A 182 -10.23 -16.32 12.40
C ARG A 182 -9.51 -17.62 12.09
N ASN A 183 -9.93 -18.33 11.04
CA ASN A 183 -9.29 -19.57 10.61
C ASN A 183 -7.82 -19.32 10.21
N ALA A 184 -7.55 -18.25 9.47
CA ALA A 184 -6.18 -17.86 9.10
C ALA A 184 -5.32 -17.54 10.33
N SER A 185 -5.90 -16.95 11.37
CA SER A 185 -5.20 -16.62 12.62
C SER A 185 -4.78 -17.88 13.37
N VAL A 186 -5.65 -18.89 13.45
CA VAL A 186 -5.38 -20.18 14.10
C VAL A 186 -4.28 -20.98 13.37
N ILE A 187 -4.27 -20.98 12.03
CA ILE A 187 -3.24 -21.68 11.25
C ILE A 187 -1.85 -21.09 11.52
N ASN A 188 -1.73 -19.75 11.50
CA ASN A 188 -0.46 -19.10 11.77
C ASN A 188 0.06 -19.36 13.20
N GLU A 189 -0.84 -19.41 14.19
CA GLU A 189 -0.47 -19.72 15.57
C GLU A 189 0.00 -21.18 15.73
N ALA A 190 -0.67 -22.12 15.07
CA ALA A 190 -0.29 -23.53 15.09
C ALA A 190 1.11 -23.75 14.47
N ASP A 191 1.44 -23.05 13.38
CA ASP A 191 2.76 -23.15 12.76
C ASP A 191 3.86 -22.54 13.64
N LYS A 192 3.61 -21.41 14.32
CA LYS A 192 4.55 -20.85 15.30
C LYS A 192 4.87 -21.82 16.43
N LEU A 193 3.85 -22.47 17.01
CA LEU A 193 4.03 -23.45 18.08
C LEU A 193 4.81 -24.68 17.60
N ARG A 194 4.60 -25.11 16.35
CA ARG A 194 5.39 -26.18 15.72
C ARG A 194 6.86 -25.80 15.57
N PHE A 195 7.18 -24.60 15.09
CA PHE A 195 8.56 -24.14 14.97
C PHE A 195 9.23 -23.97 16.35
N ALA A 196 8.53 -23.44 17.34
CA ALA A 196 9.05 -23.30 18.70
C ALA A 196 9.34 -24.69 19.34
N GLY A 197 8.43 -25.65 19.19
CA GLY A 197 8.63 -27.02 19.66
C GLY A 197 9.73 -27.78 18.91
N ALA A 198 9.90 -27.52 17.62
CA ALA A 198 10.98 -28.11 16.81
C ALA A 198 12.38 -27.56 17.16
N ILE A 199 12.48 -26.30 17.61
CA ILE A 199 13.74 -25.71 18.10
C ILE A 199 14.11 -26.27 19.47
N GLN A 200 13.12 -26.57 20.33
CA GLN A 200 13.35 -27.15 21.66
C GLN A 200 13.81 -28.61 21.66
N CYS A 201 13.52 -29.39 20.61
CA CYS A 201 13.99 -30.78 20.48
C CYS A 201 15.42 -30.91 19.90
N ARG A 202 16.14 -29.80 19.70
CA ARG A 202 17.54 -29.82 19.22
C ARG A 202 18.47 -29.38 20.35
N VAL A 203 18.66 -30.28 21.32
CA VAL A 203 19.72 -30.21 22.35
C VAL A 203 20.82 -31.19 21.96
#